data_AF-A0A8D2B474-F1
#
_entry.id   AF-A0A8D2B474-F1
#
_cell.length_a   1.000
_cell.length_b   1.000
_cell.length_c   1.000
_cell.angle_alpha   90.00
_cell.angle_beta   90.00
_cell.angle_gamma   90.00
#
_symmetry.space_group_name_H-M   'P 1'
#
loop_
_entity.id
_entity.type
_entity.pdbx_description
1 polymer ?
#
loop_
_entity_poly.entity_id
_entity_poly.type
_entity_poly.pdbx_seq_one_letter_code
_entity_poly.pdbx_strand_id
1 'polypeptide(L)' 'MTDTSEAVPNFEEMFANRFTEDDKEYQGYLKCPPETPPIIEEWNSRDGGKQRNRGNRLQDLTEKM' A
#
# COMPACT_ATOMS: atom_id res chain seq x y z
N MET A 1 34.34 -9.22 -1.06
CA MET A 1 33.19 -10.13 -1.12
C MET A 1 33.55 -11.30 -0.23
N THR A 2 32.87 -11.49 0.89
CA THR A 2 33.05 -12.71 1.70
C THR A 2 32.54 -13.89 0.87
N ASP A 3 33.31 -14.97 0.83
CA ASP A 3 32.92 -16.17 0.11
C ASP A 3 31.64 -16.76 0.74
N THR A 4 30.73 -17.20 -0.12
CA THR A 4 29.41 -17.70 0.29
C THR A 4 29.51 -18.91 1.22
N SER A 5 30.61 -19.66 1.15
CA SER A 5 30.89 -20.82 2.00
C SER A 5 31.07 -20.49 3.48
N GLU A 6 31.56 -19.28 3.80
CA GLU A 6 31.78 -18.84 5.18
C GLU A 6 30.60 -18.00 5.68
N ALA A 7 29.95 -17.26 4.79
CA ALA A 7 28.82 -16.40 5.14
C ALA A 7 27.55 -17.18 5.53
N VAL A 8 27.24 -18.28 4.83
CA VAL A 8 26.02 -19.07 5.09
C VAL A 8 25.97 -19.68 6.49
N PRO A 9 26.98 -20.43 6.98
CA PRO A 9 26.92 -20.99 8.34
C PRO A 9 26.90 -19.90 9.41
N ASN A 10 27.57 -18.77 9.18
CA ASN A 10 27.55 -17.63 10.08
C ASN A 10 26.13 -17.04 10.22
N PHE A 11 25.41 -16.85 9.10
CA PHE A 11 24.03 -16.37 9.15
C PHE A 11 23.09 -17.39 9.79
N GLU A 12 23.28 -18.68 9.53
CA GLU A 12 22.46 -19.72 10.15
C GLU A 12 22.59 -19.70 11.68
N GLU A 13 23.80 -19.49 12.20
CA GLU A 13 24.04 -19.34 13.64
C GLU A 13 23.45 -18.03 14.19
N MET A 14 23.68 -16.89 13.52
CA MET A 14 23.16 -15.59 13.93
C MET A 14 21.63 -15.55 14.01
N PHE A 15 20.95 -16.28 13.13
CA PHE A 15 19.50 -16.32 13.02
C PHE A 15 18.91 -17.67 13.46
N ALA A 16 19.63 -18.48 14.25
CA ALA A 16 19.19 -19.81 14.67
C ALA A 16 17.81 -19.81 15.37
N ASN A 17 17.48 -18.73 16.07
CA ASN A 17 16.22 -18.58 16.78
C ASN A 17 15.11 -17.94 15.92
N ARG A 18 15.36 -17.61 14.66
CA ARG A 18 14.43 -16.86 13.82
C ARG A 18 13.06 -17.53 13.78
N PHE A 19 12.00 -16.75 14.02
CA PHE A 19 10.60 -17.21 14.06
C PHE A 19 10.27 -18.23 15.17
N THR A 20 11.10 -18.36 16.20
CA THR A 20 10.81 -19.19 17.38
C THR A 20 10.24 -18.35 18.53
N GLU A 21 10.00 -18.99 19.68
CA GLU A 21 9.60 -18.31 20.92
C GLU A 21 10.72 -17.41 21.49
N ASP A 22 11.99 -17.74 21.21
CA ASP A 22 13.15 -16.98 21.66
C ASP A 22 13.43 -15.74 20.80
N ASP A 23 12.78 -15.62 19.64
CA ASP A 23 12.88 -14.46 18.75
C ASP A 23 12.02 -13.29 19.27
N LYS A 24 12.65 -12.39 20.01
CA LYS A 24 11.97 -11.23 20.62
C LYS A 24 11.30 -10.32 19.59
N GLU A 25 11.87 -10.18 18.40
CA GLU A 25 11.31 -9.33 17.35
C GLU A 25 10.05 -9.97 16.78
N TYR A 26 10.11 -11.27 16.48
CA TYR A 26 8.95 -12.03 15.99
C TYR A 26 7.83 -12.11 17.04
N GLN A 27 8.18 -12.37 18.31
CA GLN A 27 7.20 -12.36 19.40
C GLN A 27 6.59 -10.97 19.64
N GLY A 28 7.33 -9.90 19.33
CA GLY A 28 6.79 -8.54 19.28
C GLY A 28 5.77 -8.39 18.15
N TYR A 29 6.10 -8.87 16.95
CA TYR A 29 5.23 -8.82 15.78
C TYR A 29 3.91 -9.57 15.96
N LEU A 30 3.91 -10.74 16.61
CA LEU A 30 2.69 -11.51 16.88
C LEU A 30 1.67 -10.76 17.76
N LYS A 31 2.12 -9.75 18.52
CA LYS A 31 1.25 -8.91 19.37
C LYS A 31 0.65 -7.74 18.60
N CYS A 32 1.13 -7.45 17.39
CA CYS A 32 0.58 -6.38 16.57
C CYS A 32 -0.86 -6.72 16.20
N PRO A 33 -1.79 -5.76 16.33
CA PRO A 33 -3.13 -5.96 15.79
C PRO A 33 -3.05 -6.12 14.27
N PRO A 34 -4.02 -6.81 13.64
CA PRO A 34 -4.10 -6.87 12.19
C PRO A 34 -4.10 -5.45 11.61
N GLU A 35 -3.12 -5.17 10.75
CA GLU A 35 -2.98 -3.84 10.15
C GLU A 35 -4.16 -3.58 9.20
N THR A 36 -4.91 -2.52 9.47
CA THR A 36 -5.96 -2.07 8.56
C THR A 36 -5.32 -1.32 7.39
N PRO A 37 -5.75 -1.57 6.14
CA PRO A 37 -5.22 -0.85 4.99
C PRO A 37 -5.41 0.66 5.18
N PRO A 38 -4.45 1.49 4.73
CA PRO A 38 -4.54 2.94 4.89
C PRO A 38 -5.75 3.48 4.13
N ILE A 39 -6.60 4.23 4.84
CA ILE A 39 -7.72 4.95 4.23
C ILE A 39 -7.20 6.33 3.85
N ILE A 40 -7.30 6.66 2.56
CA ILE A 40 -6.93 7.99 2.06
C ILE A 40 -8.20 8.77 1.81
N GLU A 41 -8.47 9.74 2.67
CA GLU A 41 -9.55 10.71 2.46
C GLU A 41 -9.22 11.56 1.24
N GLU A 42 -10.26 12.00 0.51
CA GLU A 42 -10.08 13.03 -0.52
C GLU A 42 -9.08 12.68 -1.65
N TRP A 43 -8.90 11.38 -1.94
CA TRP A 43 -7.97 10.88 -2.97
C TRP A 43 -8.09 11.57 -4.35
N ASN A 44 -9.29 12.09 -4.66
CA ASN A 44 -9.57 12.82 -5.89
C ASN A 44 -10.13 14.22 -5.63
N SER A 45 -9.69 14.93 -4.58
CA SER A 45 -10.21 16.26 -4.23
C SER A 45 -10.31 17.18 -5.44
N ARG A 46 -11.57 17.34 -5.90
CA ARG A 46 -11.98 18.18 -7.03
C ARG A 46 -12.23 19.62 -6.59
N ASP A 47 -11.71 20.01 -5.43
CA ASP A 47 -11.80 21.38 -4.93
C ASP A 47 -10.91 22.36 -5.72
N GLY A 48 -10.19 21.87 -6.73
CA GLY A 48 -9.60 22.66 -7.82
C GLY A 48 -10.53 22.99 -8.99
N GLY A 49 -11.83 23.23 -8.76
CA GLY A 49 -12.67 23.96 -9.73
C GLY A 49 -14.01 23.33 -10.11
N LYS A 50 -15.08 23.74 -9.42
CA LYS A 50 -16.41 23.86 -10.04
C LYS A 50 -16.34 24.93 -11.14
N GLN A 51 -16.17 24.55 -12.39
CA GLN A 51 -16.73 25.21 -13.59
C GLN A 51 -16.03 24.62 -14.82
N ARG A 52 -16.47 23.47 -15.29
CA ARG A 52 -16.30 23.13 -16.71
C ARG A 52 -17.69 22.87 -17.25
N ASN A 53 -18.27 23.91 -17.86
CA ASN A 53 -19.44 23.88 -18.72
C ASN A 53 -19.31 22.71 -19.71
N ARG A 54 -19.80 21.55 -19.32
CA ARG A 54 -19.91 20.38 -20.19
C ARG A 54 -21.30 20.41 -20.81
N GLY A 55 -21.38 21.05 -21.98
CA GLY A 55 -22.27 20.58 -23.03
C GLY A 55 -23.63 21.28 -23.22
N ASN A 56 -23.70 22.62 -23.30
CA ASN A 56 -24.82 23.29 -23.99
C ASN A 56 -24.59 23.38 -25.51
N ARG A 57 -24.12 22.30 -26.14
CA ARG A 57 -24.03 22.17 -27.60
C ARG A 57 -24.77 20.91 -28.01
N LEU A 58 -26.10 21.00 -28.04
CA LEU A 58 -26.97 20.46 -29.09
C LEU A 58 -28.44 20.74 -28.69
N GLN A 59 -28.91 21.98 -28.87
CA GLN A 59 -30.34 22.31 -28.84
C GLN A 59 -30.91 22.50 -30.26
N ASP A 60 -30.37 21.80 -31.26
CA ASP A 60 -30.91 21.82 -32.62
C ASP A 60 -30.95 20.39 -33.16
N LEU A 61 -31.85 19.58 -32.63
CA LEU A 61 -32.37 18.43 -33.33
C LEU A 61 -33.90 18.41 -33.20
N THR A 62 -34.52 18.95 -34.26
CA THR A 62 -35.67 18.35 -34.96
C THR A 62 -36.88 17.93 -34.13
N GLU A 63 -37.93 18.75 -34.15
CA GLU A 63 -39.28 18.43 -34.69
C GLU A 63 -40.32 19.43 -34.16
N LYS A 64 -40.70 20.39 -35.01
CA LYS A 64 -42.05 20.98 -34.96
C LYS A 64 -42.93 20.08 -35.83
N MET A 65 -43.83 19.34 -35.20
CA MET A 65 -45.09 18.89 -35.82
C MET A 65 -45.95 20.10 -36.17
#